data_AF-A0A7S4UB82-F1
#
_entry.id   AF-A0A7S4UB82-F1
#
_cell.length_a   1.000
_cell.length_b   1.000
_cell.length_c   1.000
_cell.angle_alpha   90.00
_cell.angle_beta   90.00
_cell.angle_gamma   90.00
#
_symmetry.space_group_name_H-M   'P 1'
#
loop_
_entity.id
_entity.type
_entity.pdbx_description
1 polymer ?
#
loop_
_entity_poly.entity_id
_entity_poly.type
_entity_poly.pdbx_seq_one_letter_code
_entity_poly.pdbx_strand_id
1 'polypeptide(L)'
;MAAAELAVRRSVSEGALQLRPLHRERAAAKRWGECSQTPRTVSWSCEFEHTQATRVCAQVVASLVKVRALKQTQGCPRCAIQVWVEGLHRDVRLAVSTGSVCPKNSPGAAHVSWLGRLKEQPERCTGDSWRFVEPPSKREADGAESGEAAKGHRGRKTMAQAVLGMLAAIARMFGAKTVELGAEDNGSGKLIRFYSDLGFTARGMMERNGHPELRMEAPIEVVAGLAPQAWFPGIVPPSFDAWPWLWGVVWEPSLDTVLDALAVPRQWSWMAQWPLGASVGVKFETDNLVGKLAFEVQFRGVRGRELALARSTVRVRQAAVRVIWLGRRCSQPVHPTVKGRSLDGELVPANARGGPSSPTVALALLGVLAALGCWLGCASVELMAVDDGSGRLLAYLKAVGFTEQDPKNLGCSALVADCKELAKRCCPEEWRDRLPPDAELSPLGRTIHAPC
;
A
#
# COMPACT_ATOMS: atom_id res chain seq x y z
N MET A 1 -24.50 -41.93 42.58
CA MET A 1 -23.72 -40.67 42.44
C MET A 1 -22.28 -41.00 42.09
N ALA A 2 -22.04 -41.38 40.83
CA ALA A 2 -20.72 -41.53 40.21
C ALA A 2 -20.94 -41.90 38.74
N ALA A 3 -21.34 -40.93 37.92
CA ALA A 3 -21.34 -40.99 36.45
C ALA A 3 -21.88 -39.66 35.90
N ALA A 4 -21.01 -38.69 35.63
CA ALA A 4 -21.23 -37.60 34.66
C ALA A 4 -20.07 -36.59 34.72
N GLU A 5 -18.87 -36.95 34.25
CA GLU A 5 -17.82 -35.93 34.01
C GLU A 5 -16.76 -36.39 33.00
N LEU A 6 -17.18 -36.78 31.79
CA LEU A 6 -16.23 -37.14 30.73
C LEU A 6 -16.86 -37.08 29.33
N ALA A 7 -17.16 -35.88 28.82
CA ALA A 7 -17.48 -35.69 27.40
C ALA A 7 -17.41 -34.24 26.90
N VAL A 8 -16.34 -33.47 27.14
CA VAL A 8 -16.01 -32.30 26.29
C VAL A 8 -14.49 -32.17 26.12
N ARG A 9 -13.90 -33.08 25.33
CA ARG A 9 -12.64 -32.84 24.63
C ARG A 9 -12.90 -32.99 23.14
N ARG A 10 -13.35 -31.90 22.49
CA ARG A 10 -13.41 -31.82 21.04
C ARG A 10 -12.00 -31.56 20.49
N SER A 11 -11.44 -32.63 19.92
CA SER A 11 -10.66 -32.66 18.68
C SER A 11 -10.43 -31.29 18.02
N VAL A 12 -9.31 -30.63 18.35
CA VAL A 12 -8.63 -29.74 17.41
C VAL A 12 -7.74 -30.65 16.57
N SER A 13 -8.28 -31.14 15.46
CA SER A 13 -7.45 -31.78 14.44
C SER A 13 -6.65 -30.67 13.78
N GLU A 14 -5.34 -30.64 14.03
CA GLU A 14 -4.37 -29.95 13.19
C GLU A 14 -4.44 -30.56 11.78
N GLY A 15 -5.35 -30.01 10.97
CA GLY A 15 -5.39 -30.26 9.54
C GLY A 15 -4.14 -29.63 8.93
N ALA A 16 -3.10 -30.45 8.74
CA ALA A 16 -1.95 -30.09 7.96
C ALA A 16 -2.42 -29.50 6.61
N LEU A 17 -2.11 -28.23 6.39
CA LEU A 17 -2.18 -27.56 5.10
C LEU A 17 -1.30 -28.35 4.11
N GLN A 18 -1.87 -29.34 3.42
CA GLN A 18 -1.25 -29.93 2.25
C GLN A 18 -1.29 -28.91 1.11
N LEU A 19 -0.31 -28.03 1.07
CA LEU A 19 0.12 -27.41 -0.18
C LEU A 19 0.66 -28.53 -1.07
N ARG A 20 -0.17 -29.06 -1.97
CA ARG A 20 0.31 -29.98 -3.03
C ARG A 20 1.13 -29.15 -4.03
N PRO A 21 2.45 -29.35 -4.13
CA PRO A 21 3.23 -28.76 -5.21
C PRO A 21 2.99 -29.61 -6.46
N LEU A 22 2.40 -29.04 -7.50
CA LEU A 22 2.42 -29.61 -8.84
C LEU A 22 3.86 -29.53 -9.37
N HIS A 23 4.69 -30.50 -9.02
CA HIS A 23 5.99 -30.73 -9.63
C HIS A 23 5.83 -31.56 -10.90
N ARG A 24 5.92 -30.92 -12.07
CA ARG A 24 6.56 -31.47 -13.27
C ARG A 24 6.64 -30.37 -14.34
N GLU A 25 7.74 -29.61 -14.32
CA GLU A 25 8.29 -28.96 -15.52
C GLU A 25 9.68 -28.38 -15.17
N ARG A 26 10.70 -29.24 -15.27
CA ARG A 26 12.10 -28.82 -15.30
C ARG A 26 12.85 -29.71 -16.30
N ALA A 27 12.80 -29.32 -17.57
CA ALA A 27 13.82 -29.63 -18.57
C ALA A 27 13.55 -28.86 -19.89
N ALA A 28 13.66 -27.54 -19.89
CA ALA A 28 13.82 -26.74 -21.11
C ALA A 28 14.35 -25.32 -20.84
N ALA A 29 15.48 -25.20 -20.15
CA ALA A 29 16.18 -23.93 -20.03
C ALA A 29 17.13 -23.76 -21.23
N LYS A 30 16.66 -23.12 -22.32
CA LYS A 30 17.49 -22.32 -23.26
C LYS A 30 16.66 -21.68 -24.39
N ARG A 31 15.87 -20.65 -24.08
CA ARG A 31 15.56 -19.51 -24.98
C ARG A 31 15.14 -18.33 -24.10
N TRP A 32 16.07 -17.40 -23.87
CA TRP A 32 15.91 -16.22 -23.00
C TRP A 32 15.07 -15.11 -23.68
N GLY A 33 13.84 -15.40 -24.11
CA GLY A 33 13.03 -14.40 -24.82
C GLY A 33 11.51 -14.57 -24.81
N GLU A 34 10.99 -15.72 -24.38
CA GLU A 34 9.55 -15.93 -24.28
C GLU A 34 9.18 -16.04 -22.79
N CYS A 35 8.94 -14.87 -22.18
CA CYS A 35 8.29 -14.79 -20.89
C CYS A 35 6.97 -15.55 -21.02
N SER A 36 6.80 -16.66 -20.28
CA SER A 36 5.58 -17.45 -20.35
C SER A 36 4.41 -16.54 -19.98
N GLN A 37 3.56 -16.22 -20.96
CA GLN A 37 2.37 -15.37 -20.79
C GLN A 37 1.28 -16.06 -19.95
N THR A 38 1.63 -17.12 -19.22
CA THR A 38 0.71 -17.91 -18.44
C THR A 38 0.23 -17.10 -17.24
N PRO A 39 -1.08 -16.92 -17.07
CA PRO A 39 -1.62 -16.20 -15.93
C PRO A 39 -1.26 -16.93 -14.64
N ARG A 40 -0.81 -16.19 -13.62
CA ARG A 40 -0.62 -16.74 -12.28
C ARG A 40 -1.95 -16.73 -11.56
N THR A 41 -2.33 -17.87 -11.01
CA THR A 41 -3.60 -18.03 -10.28
C THR A 41 -3.31 -18.53 -8.87
N VAL A 42 -3.96 -17.94 -7.87
CA VAL A 42 -4.03 -18.49 -6.53
C VAL A 42 -5.47 -18.45 -6.06
N SER A 43 -5.87 -19.51 -5.37
CA SER A 43 -7.22 -19.66 -4.81
C SER A 43 -7.12 -20.01 -3.34
N TRP A 44 -8.06 -19.50 -2.56
CA TRP A 44 -8.18 -19.73 -1.14
C TRP A 44 -9.63 -19.99 -0.77
N SER A 45 -9.83 -20.65 0.37
CA SER A 45 -11.17 -20.93 0.89
C SER A 45 -11.16 -21.03 2.41
N CYS A 46 -12.24 -20.58 3.04
CA CYS A 46 -12.45 -20.65 4.48
C CYS A 46 -13.86 -21.16 4.76
N GLU A 47 -13.97 -22.10 5.70
CA GLU A 47 -15.26 -22.59 6.18
C GLU A 47 -15.82 -21.67 7.25
N PHE A 48 -17.14 -21.51 7.27
CA PHE A 48 -17.82 -20.72 8.29
C PHE A 48 -19.21 -21.29 8.58
N GLU A 49 -19.72 -21.01 9.77
CA GLU A 49 -21.05 -21.47 10.19
C GLU A 49 -22.14 -20.53 9.64
N HIS A 50 -23.00 -21.06 8.78
CA HIS A 50 -24.19 -20.37 8.30
C HIS A 50 -25.26 -21.38 7.87
N THR A 51 -26.53 -21.02 7.97
CA THR A 51 -27.65 -21.94 7.71
C THR A 51 -27.75 -22.42 6.27
N GLN A 52 -27.25 -21.61 5.33
CA GLN A 52 -27.31 -21.89 3.88
C GLN A 52 -25.95 -22.00 3.21
N ALA A 53 -24.88 -21.57 3.88
CA ALA A 53 -23.55 -21.45 3.30
C ALA A 53 -22.54 -22.13 4.20
N THR A 54 -21.53 -22.77 3.62
CA THR A 54 -20.51 -23.50 4.39
C THR A 54 -19.12 -22.95 4.17
N ARG A 55 -18.91 -22.24 3.06
CA ARG A 55 -17.58 -21.86 2.61
C ARG A 55 -17.59 -20.57 1.84
N VAL A 56 -16.63 -19.71 2.12
CA VAL A 56 -16.27 -18.57 1.28
C VAL A 56 -14.99 -18.93 0.54
N CYS A 57 -14.91 -18.52 -0.72
CA CYS A 57 -13.80 -18.79 -1.62
C CYS A 57 -13.37 -17.49 -2.28
N ALA A 58 -12.06 -17.36 -2.51
CA ALA A 58 -11.51 -16.26 -3.28
C ALA A 58 -10.47 -16.80 -4.26
N GLN A 59 -10.43 -16.21 -5.45
CA GLN A 59 -9.45 -16.49 -6.47
C GLN A 59 -8.92 -15.17 -7.01
N VAL A 60 -7.60 -15.08 -7.14
CA VAL A 60 -6.95 -13.98 -7.84
C VAL A 60 -6.13 -14.51 -9.00
N VAL A 61 -6.20 -13.78 -10.12
CA VAL A 61 -5.54 -14.14 -11.38
C VAL A 61 -4.74 -12.93 -11.85
N ALA A 62 -3.42 -13.02 -11.79
CA ALA A 62 -2.51 -12.05 -12.37
C ALA A 62 -2.24 -12.41 -13.83
N SER A 63 -2.42 -11.45 -14.74
CA SER A 63 -2.17 -11.67 -16.16
C SER A 63 -1.64 -10.41 -16.85
N LEU A 64 -0.84 -10.62 -17.89
CA LEU A 64 -0.41 -9.59 -18.83
C LEU A 64 -1.35 -9.47 -20.03
N VAL A 65 -2.47 -10.20 -20.04
CA VAL A 65 -3.34 -10.30 -21.21
C VAL A 65 -3.79 -8.91 -21.62
N LYS A 66 -3.41 -8.52 -22.84
CA LYS A 66 -3.83 -7.27 -23.46
C LYS A 66 -5.36 -7.25 -23.48
N VAL A 67 -5.95 -6.29 -22.80
CA VAL A 67 -7.33 -5.91 -23.12
C VAL A 67 -7.28 -5.45 -24.57
N ARG A 68 -7.96 -6.18 -25.47
CA ARG A 68 -7.92 -5.97 -26.94
C ARG A 68 -8.12 -4.51 -27.36
N ALA A 69 -8.74 -3.68 -26.51
CA ALA A 69 -9.02 -2.28 -26.74
C ALA A 69 -7.79 -1.33 -26.64
N LEU A 70 -6.72 -1.70 -25.92
CA LEU A 70 -5.59 -0.79 -25.69
C LEU A 70 -4.29 -1.38 -26.26
N LYS A 71 -4.00 -1.07 -27.52
CA LYS A 71 -2.76 -1.46 -28.21
C LYS A 71 -1.46 -0.97 -27.55
N GLN A 72 -1.53 -0.09 -26.54
CA GLN A 72 -0.39 0.61 -25.93
C GLN A 72 -0.09 0.26 -24.45
N THR A 73 -0.77 -0.71 -23.84
CA THR A 73 -0.44 -1.11 -22.45
C THR A 73 0.54 -2.28 -22.43
N GLN A 74 1.79 -2.05 -22.85
CA GLN A 74 2.84 -3.03 -22.63
C GLN A 74 3.30 -2.96 -21.16
N GLY A 75 3.26 -4.10 -20.46
CA GLY A 75 4.05 -4.33 -19.24
C GLY A 75 3.38 -4.12 -17.87
N CYS A 76 2.17 -3.57 -17.77
CA CYS A 76 1.49 -3.45 -16.47
C CYS A 76 0.54 -4.65 -16.24
N PRO A 77 0.71 -5.44 -15.17
CA PRO A 77 -0.12 -6.60 -14.90
C PRO A 77 -1.50 -6.18 -14.42
N ARG A 78 -2.53 -6.95 -14.79
CA ARG A 78 -3.88 -6.84 -14.24
C ARG A 78 -4.11 -7.99 -13.27
N CYS A 79 -4.68 -7.68 -12.11
CA CYS A 79 -5.19 -8.67 -11.18
C CYS A 79 -6.70 -8.77 -11.32
N ALA A 80 -7.24 -9.89 -11.79
CA ALA A 80 -8.66 -10.21 -11.66
C ALA A 80 -8.90 -10.85 -10.30
N ILE A 81 -9.96 -10.43 -9.61
CA ILE A 81 -10.35 -10.90 -8.29
C ILE A 81 -11.76 -11.47 -8.43
N GLN A 82 -11.97 -12.70 -7.97
CA GLN A 82 -13.28 -13.32 -7.86
C GLN A 82 -13.45 -13.81 -6.43
N VAL A 83 -14.55 -13.42 -5.80
CA VAL A 83 -14.94 -13.92 -4.47
C VAL A 83 -16.34 -14.51 -4.58
N TRP A 84 -16.56 -15.67 -3.99
CA TRP A 84 -17.86 -16.32 -3.97
C TRP A 84 -18.11 -17.07 -2.67
N VAL A 85 -19.37 -17.40 -2.42
CA VAL A 85 -19.81 -18.21 -1.28
C VAL A 85 -20.49 -19.46 -1.82
N GLU A 86 -20.09 -20.62 -1.28
CA GLU A 86 -20.65 -21.92 -1.63
C GLU A 86 -21.73 -22.32 -0.62
N GLY A 87 -22.82 -22.87 -1.15
CA GLY A 87 -23.93 -23.42 -0.37
C GLY A 87 -23.61 -24.78 0.25
N LEU A 88 -24.59 -25.35 0.97
CA LEU A 88 -24.52 -26.70 1.55
C LEU A 88 -24.22 -27.79 0.51
N HIS A 89 -24.71 -27.61 -0.71
CA HIS A 89 -24.32 -28.43 -1.84
C HIS A 89 -23.04 -27.84 -2.44
N ARG A 90 -21.96 -28.63 -2.40
CA ARG A 90 -20.68 -28.28 -3.03
C ARG A 90 -20.93 -27.84 -4.47
N ASP A 91 -20.19 -26.82 -4.91
CA ASP A 91 -20.24 -26.21 -6.23
C ASP A 91 -21.42 -25.25 -6.51
N VAL A 92 -22.42 -25.14 -5.63
CA VAL A 92 -23.48 -24.12 -5.77
C VAL A 92 -22.99 -22.78 -5.22
N ARG A 93 -22.65 -21.83 -6.11
CA ARG A 93 -22.27 -20.47 -5.71
C ARG A 93 -23.52 -19.66 -5.39
N LEU A 94 -23.69 -19.24 -4.15
CA LEU A 94 -24.81 -18.43 -3.72
C LEU A 94 -24.61 -16.96 -4.15
N ALA A 95 -23.52 -16.37 -3.69
CA ALA A 95 -23.13 -15.00 -4.03
C ALA A 95 -21.80 -15.02 -4.79
N VAL A 96 -21.64 -14.12 -5.76
CA VAL A 96 -20.37 -13.89 -6.44
C VAL A 96 -20.15 -12.40 -6.66
N SER A 97 -18.93 -11.96 -6.39
CA SER A 97 -18.43 -10.66 -6.82
C SER A 97 -17.17 -10.86 -7.66
N THR A 98 -17.10 -10.18 -8.79
CA THR A 98 -15.90 -10.12 -9.62
C THR A 98 -15.46 -8.69 -9.82
N GLY A 99 -14.16 -8.51 -9.88
CA GLY A 99 -13.56 -7.22 -10.12
C GLY A 99 -12.11 -7.37 -10.54
N SER A 100 -11.44 -6.24 -10.67
CA SER A 100 -10.02 -6.24 -10.98
C SER A 100 -9.33 -4.99 -10.49
N VAL A 101 -8.05 -5.13 -10.16
CA VAL A 101 -7.13 -4.03 -9.98
C VAL A 101 -6.28 -3.94 -11.25
N CYS A 102 -6.33 -2.78 -11.91
CA CYS A 102 -5.49 -2.49 -13.06
C CYS A 102 -4.76 -1.18 -12.78
N PRO A 103 -3.51 -1.26 -12.32
CA PRO A 103 -2.81 -0.07 -11.84
C PRO A 103 -2.66 1.03 -12.91
N LYS A 104 -2.60 0.67 -14.19
CA LYS A 104 -2.45 1.63 -15.29
C LYS A 104 -3.73 2.38 -15.66
N ASN A 105 -4.89 1.72 -15.62
CA ASN A 105 -6.14 2.31 -16.13
C ASN A 105 -6.88 3.12 -15.08
N SER A 106 -6.82 2.65 -13.83
CA SER A 106 -7.45 3.31 -12.69
C SER A 106 -6.47 3.23 -11.52
N PRO A 107 -5.45 4.11 -11.49
CA PRO A 107 -4.39 4.04 -10.50
C PRO A 107 -4.98 4.22 -9.11
N GLY A 108 -4.73 3.23 -8.24
CA GLY A 108 -5.31 3.19 -6.91
C GLY A 108 -6.81 2.87 -6.85
N ALA A 109 -7.43 2.31 -7.90
CA ALA A 109 -8.84 1.90 -7.86
C ALA A 109 -9.05 0.41 -8.16
N ALA A 110 -10.05 -0.18 -7.51
CA ALA A 110 -10.56 -1.51 -7.78
C ALA A 110 -11.88 -1.41 -8.56
N HIS A 111 -11.92 -1.93 -9.79
CA HIS A 111 -13.14 -1.92 -10.59
C HIS A 111 -13.94 -3.19 -10.37
N VAL A 112 -15.16 -3.09 -9.85
CA VAL A 112 -16.11 -4.19 -9.71
C VAL A 112 -16.88 -4.36 -11.03
N SER A 113 -16.76 -5.54 -11.63
CA SER A 113 -17.43 -5.87 -12.90
C SER A 113 -18.78 -6.53 -12.72
N TRP A 114 -18.97 -7.24 -11.60
CA TRP A 114 -20.21 -7.97 -11.36
C TRP A 114 -20.43 -8.14 -9.87
N LEU A 115 -21.65 -7.86 -9.45
CA LEU A 115 -22.18 -8.27 -8.16
C LEU A 115 -23.52 -8.96 -8.44
N GLY A 116 -23.57 -10.27 -8.30
CA GLY A 116 -24.77 -11.00 -8.68
C GLY A 116 -25.05 -12.21 -7.83
N ARG A 117 -26.33 -12.59 -7.88
CA ARG A 117 -26.82 -13.91 -7.50
C ARG A 117 -26.58 -14.86 -8.67
N LEU A 118 -26.45 -16.15 -8.41
CA LEU A 118 -26.53 -17.13 -9.49
C LEU A 118 -27.88 -16.98 -10.19
N LYS A 119 -27.88 -16.72 -11.51
CA LYS A 119 -29.09 -16.62 -12.34
C LYS A 119 -29.94 -17.89 -12.32
N GLU A 120 -29.35 -19.01 -11.93
CA GLU A 120 -29.94 -20.34 -12.07
C GLU A 120 -30.88 -20.74 -10.92
N GLN A 121 -30.97 -19.98 -9.82
CA GLN A 121 -31.90 -20.31 -8.71
C GLN A 121 -32.56 -19.07 -8.05
N PRO A 122 -33.34 -18.26 -8.80
CA PRO A 122 -34.05 -17.11 -8.23
C PRO A 122 -35.10 -17.50 -7.18
N GLU A 123 -35.73 -18.66 -7.33
CA GLU A 123 -36.88 -19.09 -6.52
C GLU A 123 -36.53 -19.59 -5.12
N ARG A 124 -35.30 -20.09 -4.90
CA ARG A 124 -34.87 -20.60 -3.57
C ARG A 124 -34.31 -19.51 -2.64
N CYS A 125 -34.24 -18.26 -3.10
CA CYS A 125 -33.34 -17.25 -2.51
C CYS A 125 -34.03 -15.96 -2.01
N THR A 126 -35.32 -16.00 -1.67
CA THR A 126 -36.09 -14.82 -1.23
C THR A 126 -36.29 -14.68 0.28
N GLY A 127 -35.74 -15.61 1.09
CA GLY A 127 -35.87 -15.57 2.55
C GLY A 127 -34.87 -14.69 3.30
N ASP A 128 -35.17 -14.38 4.57
CA ASP A 128 -34.30 -13.69 5.55
C ASP A 128 -32.91 -14.35 5.75
N SER A 129 -32.74 -15.56 5.23
CA SER A 129 -31.55 -16.41 5.30
C SER A 129 -30.31 -15.89 4.55
N TRP A 130 -30.42 -14.78 3.81
CA TRP A 130 -29.28 -14.13 3.15
C TRP A 130 -28.60 -13.08 4.00
N ARG A 131 -29.18 -12.77 5.15
CA ARG A 131 -28.58 -11.90 6.16
C ARG A 131 -27.50 -12.71 6.87
N PHE A 132 -26.25 -12.27 6.75
CA PHE A 132 -25.21 -12.76 7.60
C PHE A 132 -25.45 -12.17 8.99
N VAL A 133 -25.74 -13.04 9.95
CA VAL A 133 -25.77 -12.67 11.36
C VAL A 133 -24.35 -12.86 11.85
N GLU A 134 -23.59 -11.76 11.97
CA GLU A 134 -22.42 -11.81 12.85
C GLU A 134 -22.94 -12.27 14.23
N PRO A 135 -22.34 -13.30 14.84
CA PRO A 135 -22.71 -13.67 16.20
C PRO A 135 -22.61 -12.39 17.04
N PRO A 136 -23.64 -12.03 17.82
CA PRO A 136 -23.67 -10.76 18.54
C PRO A 136 -22.37 -10.64 19.31
N SER A 137 -21.56 -9.64 18.95
CA SER A 137 -20.28 -9.46 19.59
C SER A 137 -20.57 -9.28 21.08
N LYS A 138 -19.94 -10.09 21.94
CA LYS A 138 -20.19 -10.15 23.39
C LYS A 138 -20.11 -8.79 24.13
N ARG A 139 -19.72 -7.71 23.45
CA ARG A 139 -19.63 -6.35 23.99
C ARG A 139 -20.96 -5.64 24.19
N GLU A 140 -22.08 -6.14 23.67
CA GLU A 140 -23.40 -5.50 23.88
C GLU A 140 -24.21 -6.08 25.05
N ALA A 141 -23.69 -7.09 25.75
CA ALA A 141 -24.40 -7.71 26.88
C ALA A 141 -24.25 -6.94 28.21
N ASP A 142 -23.23 -6.09 28.34
CA ASP A 142 -22.91 -5.41 29.60
C ASP A 142 -23.26 -3.92 29.53
N GLY A 143 -24.54 -3.61 29.74
CA GLY A 143 -24.98 -2.35 30.36
C GLY A 143 -24.99 -1.07 29.50
N ALA A 144 -26.09 -0.81 28.82
CA ALA A 144 -26.52 0.54 28.48
C ALA A 144 -28.05 0.60 28.35
N GLU A 145 -28.74 0.56 29.50
CA GLU A 145 -30.10 1.08 29.59
C GLU A 145 -30.03 2.62 29.60
N SER A 146 -30.99 3.24 28.91
CA SER A 146 -31.33 4.67 28.86
C SER A 146 -30.67 5.54 27.76
N GLY A 147 -31.52 6.04 26.85
CA GLY A 147 -31.23 7.22 26.03
C GLY A 147 -31.49 7.08 24.52
N GLU A 148 -32.76 7.16 24.12
CA GLU A 148 -33.27 7.57 22.78
C GLU A 148 -32.54 7.08 21.51
N ALA A 149 -32.98 5.91 21.04
CA ALA A 149 -33.58 5.71 19.72
C ALA A 149 -32.97 6.43 18.49
N ALA A 150 -31.65 6.47 18.36
CA ALA A 150 -31.04 6.49 17.03
C ALA A 150 -31.35 5.16 16.35
N LYS A 151 -32.49 5.09 15.64
CA LYS A 151 -32.93 4.01 14.72
C LYS A 151 -31.99 3.86 13.52
N GLY A 152 -30.69 3.85 13.75
CA GLY A 152 -29.72 3.45 12.75
C GLY A 152 -29.92 1.97 12.52
N HIS A 153 -30.39 1.60 11.33
CA HIS A 153 -30.16 0.27 10.76
C HIS A 153 -28.63 0.03 10.67
N ARG A 154 -27.93 -0.13 11.80
CA ARG A 154 -26.65 -0.86 11.89
C ARG A 154 -26.95 -2.37 11.74
N GLY A 155 -27.82 -2.65 10.78
CA GLY A 155 -28.52 -3.88 10.56
C GLY A 155 -27.69 -4.78 9.69
N ARG A 156 -27.44 -5.98 10.22
CA ARG A 156 -27.21 -7.25 9.51
C ARG A 156 -26.82 -7.09 8.04
N LYS A 157 -25.52 -7.25 7.77
CA LYS A 157 -24.97 -7.27 6.41
C LYS A 157 -25.47 -8.52 5.67
N THR A 158 -25.68 -8.41 4.37
CA THR A 158 -26.06 -9.55 3.50
C THR A 158 -24.83 -10.29 3.00
N MET A 159 -25.01 -11.54 2.54
CA MET A 159 -23.93 -12.31 1.91
C MET A 159 -23.30 -11.59 0.72
N ALA A 160 -24.10 -10.89 -0.09
CA ALA A 160 -23.60 -10.11 -1.23
C ALA A 160 -22.70 -8.96 -0.78
N GLN A 161 -23.08 -8.24 0.28
CA GLN A 161 -22.27 -7.18 0.89
C GLN A 161 -20.97 -7.74 1.48
N ALA A 162 -21.03 -8.89 2.14
CA ALA A 162 -19.86 -9.57 2.70
C ALA A 162 -18.85 -9.97 1.61
N VAL A 163 -19.33 -10.54 0.48
CA VAL A 163 -18.49 -10.93 -0.66
C VAL A 163 -17.91 -9.72 -1.38
N LEU A 164 -18.69 -8.65 -1.56
CA LEU A 164 -18.19 -7.37 -2.09
C LEU A 164 -17.11 -6.79 -1.18
N GLY A 165 -17.33 -6.79 0.14
CA GLY A 165 -16.35 -6.33 1.10
C GLY A 165 -15.08 -7.16 1.09
N MET A 166 -15.18 -8.47 0.94
CA MET A 166 -14.01 -9.34 0.84
C MET A 166 -13.22 -9.06 -0.44
N LEU A 167 -13.88 -8.81 -1.57
CA LEU A 167 -13.24 -8.37 -2.81
C LEU A 167 -12.47 -7.06 -2.59
N ALA A 168 -13.11 -6.07 -1.96
CA ALA A 168 -12.49 -4.79 -1.62
C ALA A 168 -11.29 -4.97 -0.67
N ALA A 169 -11.39 -5.85 0.33
CA ALA A 169 -10.31 -6.15 1.26
C ALA A 169 -9.10 -6.77 0.56
N ILE A 170 -9.32 -7.69 -0.39
CA ILE A 170 -8.26 -8.27 -1.24
C ILE A 170 -7.68 -7.19 -2.16
N ALA A 171 -8.51 -6.39 -2.82
CA ALA A 171 -8.06 -5.33 -3.72
C ALA A 171 -7.20 -4.27 -3.01
N ARG A 172 -7.51 -3.96 -1.75
CA ARG A 172 -6.72 -3.08 -0.89
C ARG A 172 -5.27 -3.58 -0.71
N MET A 173 -5.04 -4.90 -0.70
CA MET A 173 -3.69 -5.46 -0.62
C MET A 173 -2.85 -5.14 -1.87
N PHE A 174 -3.52 -4.94 -3.01
CA PHE A 174 -2.91 -4.46 -4.25
C PHE A 174 -2.88 -2.93 -4.35
N GLY A 175 -2.98 -2.21 -3.22
CA GLY A 175 -2.86 -0.75 -3.15
C GLY A 175 -4.07 0.03 -3.68
N ALA A 176 -5.21 -0.63 -3.92
CA ALA A 176 -6.44 0.09 -4.24
C ALA A 176 -6.89 0.92 -3.02
N LYS A 177 -7.21 2.20 -3.25
CA LYS A 177 -7.72 3.21 -2.31
C LYS A 177 -9.21 3.50 -2.52
N THR A 178 -9.73 3.24 -3.72
CA THR A 178 -11.15 3.39 -4.04
C THR A 178 -11.71 2.13 -4.68
N VAL A 179 -13.03 1.93 -4.55
CA VAL A 179 -13.80 0.95 -5.31
C VAL A 179 -14.66 1.69 -6.31
N GLU A 180 -14.59 1.29 -7.56
CA GLU A 180 -15.43 1.78 -8.64
C GLU A 180 -16.36 0.67 -9.10
N LEU A 181 -17.61 1.03 -9.36
CA LEU A 181 -18.57 0.16 -10.03
C LEU A 181 -19.44 1.01 -10.94
N GLY A 182 -20.10 0.37 -11.89
CA GLY A 182 -21.19 1.01 -12.60
C GLY A 182 -22.53 0.35 -12.26
N ALA A 183 -23.52 1.20 -12.08
CA ALA A 183 -24.87 0.81 -11.70
C ALA A 183 -25.77 0.81 -12.95
N GLU A 184 -26.11 -0.38 -13.42
CA GLU A 184 -27.14 -0.61 -14.45
C GLU A 184 -28.52 -0.67 -13.76
N ASP A 185 -28.98 0.48 -13.25
CA ASP A 185 -30.31 0.57 -12.67
C ASP A 185 -31.39 0.64 -13.76
N ASN A 186 -32.46 -0.11 -13.60
CA ASN A 186 -33.58 -0.18 -14.55
C ASN A 186 -34.53 1.04 -14.50
N GLY A 187 -34.07 2.16 -13.95
CA GLY A 187 -34.86 3.37 -13.72
C GLY A 187 -35.63 3.38 -12.41
N SER A 188 -35.56 2.32 -11.60
CA SER A 188 -36.23 2.27 -10.28
C SER A 188 -35.50 3.08 -9.20
N GLY A 189 -34.22 3.40 -9.42
CA GLY A 189 -33.32 4.02 -8.45
C GLY A 189 -32.94 3.14 -7.26
N LYS A 190 -33.47 1.90 -7.19
CA LYS A 190 -33.27 1.02 -6.04
C LYS A 190 -31.84 0.52 -5.95
N LEU A 191 -31.19 0.22 -7.09
CA LEU A 191 -29.81 -0.24 -7.11
C LEU A 191 -28.85 0.90 -6.75
N ILE A 192 -29.11 2.10 -7.27
CA ILE A 192 -28.33 3.30 -6.95
C ILE A 192 -28.44 3.62 -5.47
N ARG A 193 -29.65 3.59 -4.90
CA ARG A 193 -29.87 3.78 -3.47
C ARG A 193 -29.16 2.70 -2.65
N PHE A 194 -29.24 1.44 -3.06
CA PHE A 194 -28.53 0.34 -2.41
C PHE A 194 -27.02 0.58 -2.35
N TYR A 195 -26.39 1.01 -3.45
CA TYR A 195 -24.96 1.34 -3.44
C TYR A 195 -24.66 2.60 -2.62
N SER A 196 -25.55 3.60 -2.65
CA SER A 196 -25.41 4.81 -1.83
C SER A 196 -25.43 4.49 -0.34
N ASP A 197 -26.30 3.57 0.09
CA ASP A 197 -26.38 3.07 1.46
C ASP A 197 -25.11 2.29 1.88
N LEU A 198 -24.33 1.81 0.91
CA LEU A 198 -23.01 1.19 1.11
C LEU A 198 -21.85 2.19 1.12
N GLY A 199 -22.14 3.49 0.99
CA GLY A 199 -21.14 4.57 0.98
C GLY A 199 -20.60 4.91 -0.41
N PHE A 200 -21.23 4.41 -1.48
CA PHE A 200 -20.87 4.85 -2.84
C PHE A 200 -21.47 6.20 -3.16
N THR A 201 -20.74 6.99 -3.93
CA THR A 201 -21.13 8.31 -4.44
C THR A 201 -21.15 8.28 -5.96
N ALA A 202 -22.19 8.86 -6.56
CA ALA A 202 -22.29 8.97 -8.00
C ALA A 202 -21.29 10.00 -8.54
N ARG A 203 -20.55 9.66 -9.61
CA ARG A 203 -19.57 10.56 -10.25
C ARG A 203 -20.01 11.09 -11.61
N GLY A 204 -20.85 10.35 -12.33
CA GLY A 204 -21.36 10.74 -13.63
C GLY A 204 -21.84 9.53 -14.44
N MET A 205 -22.54 9.80 -15.55
CA MET A 205 -22.86 8.75 -16.51
C MET A 205 -21.67 8.44 -17.40
N MET A 206 -21.50 7.17 -17.72
CA MET A 206 -20.54 6.66 -18.69
C MET A 206 -21.27 5.74 -19.66
N GLU A 207 -20.92 5.76 -20.95
CA GLU A 207 -21.39 4.75 -21.88
C GLU A 207 -20.45 3.53 -21.85
N ARG A 208 -21.02 2.35 -21.60
CA ARG A 208 -20.30 1.09 -21.68
C ARG A 208 -21.07 0.12 -22.57
N ASN A 209 -20.43 -0.35 -23.64
CA ASN A 209 -21.06 -1.19 -24.65
C ASN A 209 -22.37 -0.61 -25.23
N GLY A 210 -22.47 0.72 -25.32
CA GLY A 210 -23.67 1.41 -25.83
C GLY A 210 -24.82 1.55 -24.83
N HIS A 211 -24.62 1.16 -23.57
CA HIS A 211 -25.59 1.37 -22.50
C HIS A 211 -25.10 2.45 -21.52
N PRO A 212 -25.96 3.41 -21.12
CA PRO A 212 -25.62 4.37 -20.09
C PRO A 212 -25.53 3.66 -18.74
N GLU A 213 -24.36 3.73 -18.12
CA GLU A 213 -24.04 3.15 -16.82
C GLU A 213 -23.68 4.31 -15.87
N LEU A 214 -24.32 4.39 -14.68
CA LEU A 214 -23.97 5.40 -13.69
C LEU A 214 -22.72 4.95 -12.95
N ARG A 215 -21.58 5.63 -13.16
CA ARG A 215 -20.34 5.34 -12.43
C ARG A 215 -20.47 5.81 -10.98
N MET A 216 -20.22 4.89 -10.07
CA MET A 216 -20.22 5.15 -8.63
C MET A 216 -18.88 4.74 -8.01
N GLU A 217 -18.46 5.45 -6.97
CA GLU A 217 -17.23 5.14 -6.24
C GLU A 217 -17.37 5.28 -4.73
N ALA A 218 -16.60 4.49 -3.99
CA ALA A 218 -16.50 4.55 -2.54
C ALA A 218 -15.03 4.42 -2.07
N PRO A 219 -14.67 4.96 -0.90
CA PRO A 219 -13.38 4.64 -0.27
C PRO A 219 -13.26 3.14 -0.02
N ILE A 220 -12.08 2.55 -0.30
CA ILE A 220 -11.85 1.10 -0.19
C ILE A 220 -12.10 0.60 1.24
N GLU A 221 -11.82 1.42 2.25
CA GLU A 221 -11.97 1.08 3.67
C GLU A 221 -13.44 0.92 4.06
N VAL A 222 -14.32 1.75 3.49
CA VAL A 222 -15.77 1.69 3.73
C VAL A 222 -16.33 0.39 3.16
N VAL A 223 -15.97 0.04 1.93
CA VAL A 223 -16.45 -1.19 1.27
C VAL A 223 -15.81 -2.42 1.89
N ALA A 224 -14.50 -2.42 2.16
CA ALA A 224 -13.81 -3.51 2.84
C ALA A 224 -14.38 -3.77 4.24
N GLY A 225 -14.89 -2.74 4.92
CA GLY A 225 -15.62 -2.85 6.18
C GLY A 225 -16.90 -3.69 6.09
N LEU A 226 -17.43 -3.97 4.90
CA LEU A 226 -18.56 -4.89 4.70
C LEU A 226 -18.18 -6.36 4.90
N ALA A 227 -16.89 -6.72 4.80
CA ALA A 227 -16.43 -8.08 5.00
C ALA A 227 -16.49 -8.47 6.49
N PRO A 228 -16.96 -9.68 6.85
CA PRO A 228 -16.78 -10.23 8.19
C PRO A 228 -15.28 -10.37 8.49
N GLN A 229 -14.81 -9.73 9.56
CA GLN A 229 -13.38 -9.72 9.89
C GLN A 229 -12.82 -11.13 10.14
N ALA A 230 -13.65 -12.04 10.66
CA ALA A 230 -13.30 -13.43 10.91
C ALA A 230 -12.96 -14.21 9.62
N TRP A 231 -13.49 -13.80 8.45
CA TRP A 231 -13.21 -14.50 7.19
C TRP A 231 -11.81 -14.19 6.66
N PHE A 232 -11.29 -12.99 6.92
CA PHE A 232 -10.09 -12.52 6.23
C PHE A 232 -8.85 -13.39 6.50
N PRO A 233 -8.51 -13.76 7.75
CA PRO A 233 -7.35 -14.64 8.01
C PRO A 233 -7.48 -16.03 7.39
N GLY A 234 -8.71 -16.52 7.19
CA GLY A 234 -8.96 -17.81 6.55
C GLY A 234 -8.97 -17.75 5.02
N ILE A 235 -9.33 -16.59 4.45
CA ILE A 235 -9.35 -16.37 2.99
C ILE A 235 -8.00 -15.92 2.46
N VAL A 236 -7.26 -15.05 3.14
CA VAL A 236 -5.94 -14.63 2.68
C VAL A 236 -4.91 -14.95 3.76
N PRO A 237 -3.93 -15.82 3.47
CA PRO A 237 -2.85 -16.09 4.41
C PRO A 237 -2.13 -14.79 4.79
N PRO A 238 -1.80 -14.56 6.07
CA PRO A 238 -1.06 -13.36 6.50
C PRO A 238 0.31 -13.20 5.82
N SER A 239 0.87 -14.31 5.29
CA SER A 239 2.12 -14.34 4.55
C SER A 239 1.99 -13.98 3.06
N PHE A 240 0.76 -13.81 2.53
CA PHE A 240 0.56 -13.48 1.13
C PHE A 240 0.96 -12.03 0.84
N ASP A 241 2.00 -11.86 0.03
CA ASP A 241 2.45 -10.54 -0.44
C ASP A 241 1.93 -10.28 -1.86
N ALA A 242 0.90 -9.45 -1.95
CA ALA A 242 0.14 -9.20 -3.17
C ALA A 242 1.00 -8.59 -4.29
N TRP A 243 1.94 -7.71 -3.96
CA TRP A 243 2.74 -6.96 -4.95
C TRP A 243 3.81 -7.82 -5.63
N PRO A 244 4.73 -8.50 -4.91
CA PRO A 244 5.66 -9.45 -5.53
C PRO A 244 4.93 -10.56 -6.29
N TRP A 245 3.79 -11.03 -5.78
CA TRP A 245 2.98 -12.02 -6.50
C TRP A 245 2.42 -11.47 -7.83
N LEU A 246 1.82 -10.27 -7.81
CA LEU A 246 1.25 -9.64 -8.99
C LEU A 246 2.32 -9.38 -10.05
N TRP A 247 3.45 -8.82 -9.66
CA TRP A 247 4.51 -8.43 -10.57
C TRP A 247 5.41 -9.57 -11.01
N GLY A 248 5.39 -10.72 -10.34
CA GLY A 248 6.11 -11.90 -10.81
C GLY A 248 5.60 -12.48 -12.15
N VAL A 249 4.53 -11.92 -12.73
CA VAL A 249 4.15 -12.20 -14.14
C VAL A 249 4.92 -11.34 -15.15
N VAL A 250 5.55 -10.26 -14.69
CA VAL A 250 6.32 -9.32 -15.51
C VAL A 250 7.80 -9.55 -15.25
N TRP A 251 8.55 -9.79 -16.31
CA TRP A 251 10.01 -9.82 -16.20
C TRP A 251 10.52 -8.38 -16.00
N GLU A 252 11.06 -8.11 -14.82
CA GLU A 252 11.69 -6.84 -14.43
C GLU A 252 10.83 -5.59 -14.77
N PRO A 253 9.74 -5.34 -14.03
CA PRO A 253 8.95 -4.14 -14.27
C PRO A 253 9.78 -2.87 -14.07
N SER A 254 9.67 -1.93 -15.02
CA SER A 254 10.31 -0.63 -14.84
C SER A 254 9.73 0.07 -13.63
N LEU A 255 10.60 0.68 -12.83
CA LEU A 255 10.20 1.36 -11.59
C LEU A 255 9.19 2.48 -11.85
N ASP A 256 9.35 3.18 -12.97
CA ASP A 256 8.41 4.19 -13.45
C ASP A 256 6.99 3.63 -13.64
N THR A 257 6.86 2.46 -14.29
CA THR A 257 5.57 1.80 -14.47
C THR A 257 4.94 1.41 -13.13
N VAL A 258 5.73 0.95 -12.16
CA VAL A 258 5.18 0.57 -10.85
C VAL A 258 4.75 1.79 -10.03
N LEU A 259 5.48 2.90 -10.13
CA LEU A 259 5.14 4.14 -9.42
C LEU A 259 3.91 4.82 -10.02
N ASP A 260 3.79 4.83 -11.35
CA ASP A 260 2.59 5.33 -12.04
C ASP A 260 1.36 4.49 -11.70
N ALA A 261 1.54 3.16 -11.69
CA ALA A 261 0.55 2.19 -11.25
C ALA A 261 0.00 2.49 -9.84
N LEU A 262 0.85 3.01 -8.97
CA LEU A 262 0.54 3.35 -7.58
C LEU A 262 0.04 4.79 -7.40
N ALA A 263 -0.14 5.53 -8.49
CA ALA A 263 -0.52 6.94 -8.48
C ALA A 263 0.43 7.81 -7.62
N VAL A 264 1.71 7.44 -7.57
CA VAL A 264 2.67 8.13 -6.71
C VAL A 264 2.95 9.53 -7.24
N PRO A 265 2.70 10.60 -6.46
CA PRO A 265 3.01 11.95 -6.90
C PRO A 265 4.52 12.11 -7.05
N ARG A 266 4.97 12.66 -8.19
CA ARG A 266 6.40 12.87 -8.49
C ARG A 266 7.03 14.04 -7.72
N GLN A 267 6.19 14.86 -7.10
CA GLN A 267 6.60 16.06 -6.40
C GLN A 267 5.71 16.34 -5.18
N TRP A 268 6.30 16.89 -4.14
CA TRP A 268 5.63 17.42 -2.95
C TRP A 268 6.17 18.81 -2.66
N SER A 269 5.33 19.67 -2.09
CA SER A 269 5.74 21.02 -1.71
C SER A 269 4.92 21.50 -0.53
N TRP A 270 5.57 22.20 0.41
CA TRP A 270 4.92 22.83 1.56
C TRP A 270 5.70 24.07 2.02
N MET A 271 5.06 24.89 2.84
CA MET A 271 5.68 26.08 3.45
C MET A 271 6.41 25.68 4.73
N ALA A 272 7.57 26.28 4.97
CA ALA A 272 8.30 26.16 6.23
C ALA A 272 8.02 27.39 7.11
N GLN A 273 8.09 27.21 8.43
CA GLN A 273 7.84 28.29 9.39
C GLN A 273 8.92 29.38 9.34
N TRP A 274 10.18 28.97 9.21
CA TRP A 274 11.31 29.88 9.11
C TRP A 274 12.31 29.43 8.03
N PRO A 275 12.94 30.39 7.31
CA PRO A 275 12.63 31.81 7.28
C PRO A 275 11.21 32.07 6.79
N LEU A 276 10.60 33.19 7.19
CA LEU A 276 9.21 33.49 6.80
C LEU A 276 9.07 33.49 5.27
N GLY A 277 8.09 32.75 4.76
CA GLY A 277 7.85 32.60 3.32
C GLY A 277 8.79 31.62 2.61
N ALA A 278 9.58 30.84 3.36
CA ALA A 278 10.34 29.73 2.80
C ALA A 278 9.43 28.53 2.47
N SER A 279 9.86 27.71 1.52
CA SER A 279 9.19 26.48 1.12
C SER A 279 10.16 25.32 0.97
N VAL A 280 9.67 24.12 1.24
CA VAL A 280 10.35 22.86 0.98
C VAL A 280 9.69 22.25 -0.25
N GLY A 281 10.50 21.93 -1.26
CA GLY A 281 10.07 21.20 -2.45
C GLY A 281 10.81 19.88 -2.56
N VAL A 282 10.09 18.78 -2.72
CA VAL A 282 10.64 17.46 -2.98
C VAL A 282 10.24 17.07 -4.40
N LYS A 283 11.19 16.54 -5.17
CA LYS A 283 10.90 15.85 -6.43
C LYS A 283 11.73 14.59 -6.52
N PHE A 284 11.26 13.63 -7.32
CA PHE A 284 12.08 12.48 -7.68
C PHE A 284 12.00 12.14 -9.16
N GLU A 285 13.07 11.52 -9.63
CA GLU A 285 13.23 11.05 -11.00
C GLU A 285 13.65 9.57 -10.96
N THR A 286 13.10 8.77 -11.88
CA THR A 286 13.43 7.35 -12.02
C THR A 286 14.52 7.15 -13.06
N ASP A 287 15.57 6.43 -12.71
CA ASP A 287 16.54 5.89 -13.65
C ASP A 287 16.23 4.41 -13.88
N ASN A 288 15.46 4.15 -14.94
CA ASN A 288 14.94 2.83 -15.28
C ASN A 288 16.05 1.83 -15.64
N LEU A 289 17.22 2.29 -16.11
CA LEU A 289 18.31 1.40 -16.49
C LEU A 289 18.95 0.72 -15.28
N VAL A 290 18.92 1.39 -14.12
CA VAL A 290 19.63 0.92 -12.92
C VAL A 290 18.70 0.65 -11.74
N GLY A 291 17.38 0.80 -11.92
CA GLY A 291 16.39 0.62 -10.86
C GLY A 291 16.63 1.58 -9.68
N LYS A 292 16.99 2.83 -10.00
CA LYS A 292 17.31 3.87 -9.01
C LYS A 292 16.26 4.96 -9.01
N LEU A 293 16.03 5.53 -7.82
CA LEU A 293 15.25 6.75 -7.63
C LEU A 293 16.19 7.86 -7.21
N ALA A 294 16.27 8.93 -7.98
CA ALA A 294 17.00 10.13 -7.60
C ALA A 294 16.03 11.10 -6.91
N PHE A 295 16.29 11.45 -5.65
CA PHE A 295 15.53 12.47 -4.94
C PHE A 295 16.28 13.80 -4.93
N GLU A 296 15.51 14.87 -5.03
CA GLU A 296 16.00 16.23 -4.87
C GLU A 296 15.05 16.97 -3.92
N VAL A 297 15.60 17.39 -2.77
CA VAL A 297 14.88 18.15 -1.75
C VAL A 297 15.48 19.56 -1.72
N GLN A 298 14.66 20.55 -2.02
CA GLN A 298 15.04 21.95 -2.08
C GLN A 298 14.41 22.72 -0.94
N PHE A 299 15.21 23.57 -0.31
CA PHE A 299 14.75 24.58 0.62
C PHE A 299 14.90 25.95 -0.03
N ARG A 300 13.79 26.60 -0.34
CA ARG A 300 13.76 27.90 -1.02
C ARG A 300 13.27 28.97 -0.07
N GLY A 301 13.90 30.15 -0.11
CA GLY A 301 13.45 31.32 0.62
C GLY A 301 12.41 32.12 -0.18
N VAL A 302 12.12 33.32 0.33
CA VAL A 302 11.26 34.30 -0.34
C VAL A 302 11.77 34.57 -1.76
N ARG A 303 10.84 34.70 -2.73
CA ARG A 303 11.12 34.85 -4.17
C ARG A 303 11.77 33.63 -4.83
N GLY A 304 11.71 32.45 -4.21
CA GLY A 304 12.20 31.19 -4.80
C GLY A 304 13.72 31.04 -4.80
N ARG A 305 14.46 31.87 -4.06
CA ARG A 305 15.92 31.78 -3.93
C ARG A 305 16.28 30.46 -3.22
N GLU A 306 17.15 29.66 -3.81
CA GLU A 306 17.63 28.43 -3.18
C GLU A 306 18.51 28.74 -1.96
N LEU A 307 18.11 28.22 -0.80
CA LEU A 307 18.81 28.36 0.48
C LEU A 307 19.58 27.09 0.84
N ALA A 308 18.99 25.93 0.57
CA ALA A 308 19.65 24.63 0.72
C ALA A 308 19.07 23.60 -0.27
N LEU A 309 19.83 22.56 -0.54
CA LEU A 309 19.52 21.46 -1.43
C LEU A 309 20.13 20.17 -0.87
N ALA A 310 19.35 19.10 -0.86
CA ALA A 310 19.84 17.76 -0.64
C ALA A 310 19.50 16.88 -1.86
N ARG A 311 20.45 16.07 -2.32
CA ARG A 311 20.25 15.08 -3.38
C ARG A 311 20.63 13.71 -2.90
N SER A 312 19.81 12.72 -3.22
CA SER A 312 20.14 11.32 -2.97
C SER A 312 19.77 10.44 -4.14
N THR A 313 20.29 9.21 -4.10
CA THR A 313 19.79 8.11 -4.91
C THR A 313 19.38 6.98 -3.98
N VAL A 314 18.21 6.42 -4.21
CA VAL A 314 17.74 5.21 -3.54
C VAL A 314 17.97 4.04 -4.48
N ARG A 315 18.70 3.05 -3.98
CA ARG A 315 18.90 1.78 -4.65
C ARG A 315 17.93 0.81 -4.01
N VAL A 316 16.77 0.64 -4.63
CA VAL A 316 15.68 -0.17 -4.08
C VAL A 316 16.15 -1.59 -3.74
N ARG A 317 17.04 -2.16 -4.57
CA ARG A 317 17.67 -3.47 -4.35
C ARG A 317 18.66 -3.54 -3.16
N GLN A 318 19.18 -2.41 -2.71
CA GLN A 318 20.13 -2.39 -1.59
C GLN A 318 19.46 -1.94 -0.30
N ALA A 319 18.16 -1.59 -0.35
CA ALA A 319 17.42 -1.01 0.77
C ALA A 319 18.19 0.15 1.43
N ALA A 320 18.88 0.97 0.63
CA ALA A 320 19.75 2.04 1.11
C ALA A 320 19.53 3.34 0.33
N VAL A 321 19.54 4.46 1.06
CA VAL A 321 19.52 5.83 0.54
C VAL A 321 20.95 6.34 0.52
N ARG A 322 21.52 6.59 -0.66
CA ARG A 322 22.84 7.18 -0.79
C ARG A 322 22.74 8.68 -1.01
N VAL A 323 23.17 9.47 -0.05
CA VAL A 323 23.25 10.93 -0.15
C VAL A 323 24.42 11.30 -1.07
N ILE A 324 24.11 12.06 -2.11
CA ILE A 324 25.08 12.52 -3.12
C ILE A 324 25.58 13.92 -2.77
N TRP A 325 24.66 14.78 -2.32
CA TRP A 325 24.97 16.20 -2.10
C TRP A 325 24.10 16.80 -1.00
N LEU A 326 24.71 17.67 -0.18
CA LEU A 326 24.03 18.51 0.79
C LEU A 326 24.67 19.91 0.78
N GLY A 327 23.96 20.90 0.24
CA GLY A 327 24.52 22.22 -0.04
C GLY A 327 23.55 23.08 -0.83
N ARG A 328 23.99 23.60 -1.97
CA ARG A 328 23.20 24.28 -3.01
C ARG A 328 23.66 23.80 -4.39
N ARG A 329 22.96 24.18 -5.46
CA ARG A 329 23.35 23.85 -6.84
C ARG A 329 24.76 24.33 -7.17
N CYS A 330 25.38 23.68 -8.15
CA CYS A 330 26.74 23.99 -8.61
C CYS A 330 27.79 23.88 -7.49
N SER A 331 27.64 22.88 -6.62
CA SER A 331 28.57 22.60 -5.51
C SER A 331 28.74 23.77 -4.51
N GLN A 332 27.76 24.67 -4.41
CA GLN A 332 27.82 25.78 -3.47
C GLN A 332 27.45 25.33 -2.05
N PRO A 333 28.04 25.93 -1.00
CA PRO A 333 27.61 25.66 0.37
C PRO A 333 26.17 26.13 0.61
N VAL A 334 25.54 25.58 1.65
CA VAL A 334 24.27 26.07 2.20
C VAL A 334 24.33 27.59 2.37
N HIS A 335 23.24 28.28 2.02
CA HIS A 335 23.19 29.73 2.02
C HIS A 335 23.51 30.30 3.42
N PRO A 336 24.34 31.36 3.54
CA PRO A 336 24.77 31.89 4.84
C PRO A 336 23.63 32.27 5.79
N THR A 337 22.47 32.66 5.27
CA THR A 337 21.32 33.05 6.11
C THR A 337 20.69 31.89 6.87
N VAL A 338 20.92 30.64 6.46
CA VAL A 338 20.37 29.44 7.12
C VAL A 338 21.46 28.45 7.55
N LYS A 339 22.72 28.69 7.18
CA LYS A 339 23.85 27.84 7.53
C LYS A 339 24.02 27.82 9.06
N GLY A 340 23.98 26.62 9.64
CA GLY A 340 24.15 26.40 11.07
C GLY A 340 22.98 26.90 11.93
N ARG A 341 21.83 27.21 11.31
CA ARG A 341 20.63 27.63 12.04
C ARG A 341 19.60 26.50 12.12
N SER A 342 18.89 26.43 13.24
CA SER A 342 17.73 25.57 13.44
C SER A 342 16.57 26.01 12.53
N LEU A 343 15.50 25.20 12.51
CA LEU A 343 14.26 25.56 11.83
C LEU A 343 13.48 26.67 12.50
N ASP A 344 13.92 27.15 13.66
CA ASP A 344 13.39 28.31 14.37
C ASP A 344 14.25 29.57 14.13
N GLY A 345 15.35 29.41 13.38
CA GLY A 345 16.28 30.49 13.05
C GLY A 345 17.38 30.74 14.07
N GLU A 346 17.42 29.98 15.16
CA GLU A 346 18.45 30.05 16.18
C GLU A 346 19.77 29.46 15.68
N LEU A 347 20.90 30.04 16.09
CA LEU A 347 22.22 29.49 15.77
C LEU A 347 22.48 28.25 16.62
N VAL A 348 22.70 27.11 15.96
CA VAL A 348 23.05 25.86 16.63
C VAL A 348 24.57 25.84 16.86
N PRO A 349 25.05 25.79 18.11
CA PRO A 349 26.48 25.75 18.36
C PRO A 349 27.06 24.41 17.86
N ALA A 350 28.21 24.49 17.21
CA ALA A 350 28.89 23.33 16.62
C ALA A 350 29.23 22.22 17.65
N ASN A 351 29.30 22.57 18.94
CA ASN A 351 29.73 21.69 20.02
C ASN A 351 28.58 21.23 20.94
N ALA A 352 27.32 21.30 20.49
CA ALA A 352 26.18 20.84 21.30
C ALA A 352 26.27 19.32 21.54
N ARG A 353 26.80 18.91 22.70
CA ARG A 353 27.04 17.50 23.07
C ARG A 353 25.75 16.68 23.28
N GLY A 354 24.58 17.31 23.30
CA GLY A 354 23.28 16.66 23.52
C GLY A 354 22.47 16.41 22.25
N GLY A 355 23.03 16.67 21.06
CA GLY A 355 22.22 16.83 19.85
C GLY A 355 21.39 18.12 19.90
N PRO A 356 21.01 18.68 18.76
CA PRO A 356 20.19 19.89 18.76
C PRO A 356 18.75 19.54 19.15
N SER A 357 18.12 20.38 19.98
CA SER A 357 16.68 20.29 20.29
C SER A 357 15.80 20.47 19.04
N SER A 358 16.30 21.22 18.06
CA SER A 358 15.68 21.48 16.77
C SER A 358 16.72 21.29 15.65
N PRO A 359 16.46 20.42 14.65
CA PRO A 359 17.45 20.12 13.61
C PRO A 359 17.82 21.38 12.82
N THR A 360 19.07 21.46 12.36
CA THR A 360 19.43 22.50 11.37
C THR A 360 18.72 22.26 10.05
N VAL A 361 18.56 23.29 9.22
CA VAL A 361 17.95 23.15 7.88
C VAL A 361 18.58 22.00 7.08
N ALA A 362 19.92 21.88 7.11
CA ALA A 362 20.63 20.82 6.40
C ALA A 362 20.30 19.42 6.92
N LEU A 363 20.20 19.25 8.25
CA LEU A 363 19.76 17.99 8.85
C LEU A 363 18.28 17.71 8.55
N ALA A 364 17.44 18.74 8.53
CA ALA A 364 16.03 18.59 8.21
C ALA A 364 15.81 18.03 6.80
N LEU A 365 16.56 18.52 5.80
CA LEU A 365 16.53 17.95 4.45
C LEU A 365 17.04 16.51 4.42
N LEU A 366 18.05 16.18 5.22
CA LEU A 366 18.53 14.81 5.38
C LEU A 366 17.48 13.89 6.04
N GLY A 367 16.73 14.41 7.01
CA GLY A 367 15.57 13.75 7.61
C GLY A 367 14.46 13.48 6.60
N VAL A 368 14.17 14.43 5.70
CA VAL A 368 13.24 14.23 4.59
C VAL A 368 13.71 13.10 3.66
N LEU A 369 14.99 13.07 3.31
CA LEU A 369 15.56 11.97 2.49
C LEU A 369 15.46 10.62 3.20
N ALA A 370 15.70 10.58 4.52
CA ALA A 370 15.56 9.37 5.32
C ALA A 370 14.09 8.89 5.39
N ALA A 371 13.14 9.82 5.57
CA ALA A 371 11.71 9.52 5.56
C ALA A 371 11.25 8.96 4.19
N LEU A 372 11.72 9.53 3.08
CA LEU A 372 11.50 8.98 1.74
C LEU A 372 12.16 7.60 1.56
N GLY A 373 13.30 7.37 2.21
CA GLY A 373 13.89 6.05 2.35
C GLY A 373 12.97 5.07 3.06
N CYS A 374 12.42 5.44 4.22
CA CYS A 374 11.46 4.62 4.98
C CYS A 374 10.21 4.30 4.16
N TRP A 375 9.68 5.27 3.42
CA TRP A 375 8.56 5.07 2.48
C TRP A 375 8.85 3.96 1.45
N LEU A 376 10.07 3.94 0.91
CA LEU A 376 10.55 2.91 -0.02
C LEU A 376 11.03 1.60 0.66
N GLY A 377 10.93 1.50 1.99
CA GLY A 377 11.40 0.35 2.75
C GLY A 377 12.92 0.23 2.87
N CYS A 378 13.66 1.33 2.73
CA CYS A 378 15.10 1.35 2.97
C CYS A 378 15.42 1.31 4.47
N ALA A 379 16.42 0.52 4.84
CA ALA A 379 16.88 0.38 6.21
C ALA A 379 17.91 1.46 6.59
N SER A 380 18.77 1.87 5.64
CA SER A 380 19.91 2.74 5.96
C SER A 380 20.06 3.96 5.04
N VAL A 381 20.69 5.00 5.57
CA VAL A 381 21.17 6.17 4.84
C VAL A 381 22.70 6.16 4.84
N GLU A 382 23.29 6.20 3.65
CA GLU A 382 24.72 6.26 3.43
C GLU A 382 25.13 7.68 3.01
N LEU A 383 26.19 8.20 3.63
CA LEU A 383 26.72 9.53 3.36
C LEU A 383 28.25 9.47 3.29
N MET A 384 28.82 10.06 2.24
CA MET A 384 30.27 10.30 2.18
C MET A 384 30.55 11.69 2.74
N ALA A 385 31.16 11.76 3.91
CA ALA A 385 31.52 13.03 4.53
C ALA A 385 32.95 13.43 4.15
N VAL A 386 33.09 14.65 3.63
CA VAL A 386 34.38 15.30 3.37
C VAL A 386 34.59 16.34 4.46
N ASP A 387 35.31 15.95 5.50
CA ASP A 387 35.70 16.83 6.60
C ASP A 387 37.02 17.53 6.26
N ASP A 388 37.22 18.75 6.78
CA ASP A 388 38.43 19.55 6.53
C ASP A 388 39.64 19.13 7.38
N GLY A 389 39.52 18.01 8.10
CA GLY A 389 40.52 17.50 9.04
C GLY A 389 40.28 17.94 10.48
N SER A 390 39.32 18.84 10.73
CA SER A 390 38.97 19.26 12.09
C SER A 390 38.22 18.20 12.89
N GLY A 391 37.65 17.19 12.20
CA GLY A 391 36.79 16.15 12.77
C GLY A 391 35.41 16.66 13.21
N ARG A 392 35.12 17.95 13.05
CA ARG A 392 33.88 18.57 13.55
C ARG A 392 32.66 18.10 12.76
N LEU A 393 32.76 17.93 11.44
CA LEU A 393 31.65 17.43 10.63
C LEU A 393 31.35 15.98 10.99
N LEU A 394 32.39 15.16 11.17
CA LEU A 394 32.23 13.77 11.56
C LEU A 394 31.61 13.64 12.95
N ALA A 395 32.08 14.41 13.94
CA ALA A 395 31.51 14.44 15.28
C ALA A 395 30.04 14.89 15.25
N TYR A 396 29.72 15.91 14.45
CA TYR A 396 28.36 16.41 14.27
C TYR A 396 27.43 15.36 13.64
N LEU A 397 27.87 14.66 12.60
CA LEU A 397 27.09 13.59 11.97
C LEU A 397 26.94 12.37 12.89
N LYS A 398 27.98 12.01 13.66
CA LYS A 398 27.89 10.96 14.67
C LYS A 398 26.88 11.28 15.76
N ALA A 399 26.82 12.53 16.21
CA ALA A 399 25.87 12.97 17.22
C ALA A 399 24.39 12.79 16.79
N VAL A 400 24.10 12.81 15.49
CA VAL A 400 22.74 12.58 14.97
C VAL A 400 22.45 11.11 14.63
N GLY A 401 23.42 10.21 14.82
CA GLY A 401 23.23 8.76 14.69
C GLY A 401 23.99 8.09 13.55
N PHE A 402 24.86 8.82 12.83
CA PHE A 402 25.74 8.17 11.86
C PHE A 402 26.88 7.40 12.53
N THR A 403 27.24 6.27 11.94
CA THR A 403 28.39 5.44 12.32
C THR A 403 29.31 5.25 11.13
N GLU A 404 30.63 5.14 11.37
CA GLU A 404 31.60 4.86 10.29
C GLU A 404 31.55 3.39 9.88
N GLN A 405 31.49 3.12 8.58
CA GLN A 405 31.42 1.75 8.04
C GLN A 405 32.80 1.11 7.86
N ASP A 406 33.84 1.92 7.58
CA ASP A 406 35.23 1.46 7.50
C ASP A 406 36.19 2.62 7.83
N PRO A 407 36.87 2.58 8.99
CA PRO A 407 37.79 3.64 9.41
C PRO A 407 39.11 3.67 8.61
N LYS A 408 39.37 2.69 7.73
CA LYS A 408 40.68 2.56 7.04
C LYS A 408 40.83 3.45 5.79
N ASN A 409 39.77 4.10 5.31
CA ASN A 409 39.83 4.99 4.14
C ASN A 409 40.31 6.40 4.52
N LEU A 410 41.59 6.68 4.26
CA LEU A 410 42.38 7.86 4.70
C LEU A 410 41.97 9.23 4.08
N GLY A 411 40.71 9.48 3.78
CA GLY A 411 40.31 10.81 3.25
C GLY A 411 38.83 11.08 3.07
N CYS A 412 37.98 10.05 3.14
CA CYS A 412 36.53 10.20 3.12
C CYS A 412 35.91 9.12 4.01
N SER A 413 35.23 9.53 5.08
CA SER A 413 34.53 8.58 5.95
C SER A 413 33.17 8.24 5.33
N ALA A 414 32.99 6.97 4.99
CA ALA A 414 31.68 6.43 4.67
C ALA A 414 30.88 6.28 5.97
N LEU A 415 29.81 7.04 6.07
CA LEU A 415 28.92 7.09 7.23
C LEU A 415 27.59 6.42 6.90
N VAL A 416 27.06 5.65 7.85
CA VAL A 416 25.78 4.95 7.74
C VAL A 416 24.92 5.26 8.95
N ALA A 417 23.63 5.52 8.75
CA ALA A 417 22.64 5.68 9.81
C ALA A 417 21.38 4.85 9.48
N ASP A 418 20.60 4.49 10.49
CA ASP A 418 19.27 3.90 10.29
C ASP A 418 18.29 4.95 9.75
N CYS A 419 17.55 4.62 8.67
CA CYS A 419 16.61 5.54 8.04
C CYS A 419 15.53 6.02 9.02
N LYS A 420 14.97 5.12 9.82
CA LYS A 420 13.82 5.40 10.68
C LYS A 420 14.23 6.30 11.85
N GLU A 421 15.35 5.97 12.48
CA GLU A 421 15.91 6.79 13.56
C GLU A 421 16.35 8.17 13.05
N LEU A 422 17.00 8.23 11.88
CA LEU A 422 17.41 9.51 11.30
C LEU A 422 16.21 10.36 10.88
N ALA A 423 15.17 9.76 10.26
CA ALA A 423 13.93 10.45 9.94
C ALA A 423 13.24 10.98 11.20
N LYS A 424 13.14 10.17 12.25
CA LYS A 424 12.53 10.57 13.53
C LYS A 424 13.29 11.73 14.20
N ARG A 425 14.62 11.72 14.15
CA ARG A 425 15.45 12.74 14.82
C ARG A 425 15.58 14.02 14.02
N CYS A 426 15.64 13.92 12.70
CA CYS A 426 16.01 15.04 11.85
C CYS A 426 14.84 15.58 11.02
N CYS A 427 13.82 14.78 10.67
CA CYS A 427 12.67 15.27 9.92
C CYS A 427 11.66 15.90 10.90
N PRO A 428 11.33 17.20 10.76
CA PRO A 428 10.28 17.83 11.55
C PRO A 428 8.96 17.09 11.37
N GLU A 429 8.21 16.92 12.45
CA GLU A 429 6.91 16.23 12.43
C GLU A 429 5.97 16.84 11.40
N GLU A 430 5.88 18.18 11.38
CA GLU A 430 5.10 18.94 10.40
C GLU A 430 5.51 18.71 8.93
N TRP A 431 6.78 18.36 8.66
CA TRP A 431 7.25 18.04 7.31
C TRP A 431 6.97 16.58 6.99
N ARG A 432 7.11 15.69 7.99
CA ARG A 432 6.83 14.27 7.86
C ARG A 432 5.36 14.00 7.50
N ASP A 433 4.43 14.75 8.07
CA ASP A 433 3.00 14.66 7.76
C ASP A 433 2.65 15.06 6.32
N ARG A 434 3.56 15.75 5.62
CA ARG A 434 3.42 16.11 4.19
C ARG A 434 4.03 15.07 3.26
N LEU A 435 4.77 14.11 3.80
CA LEU A 435 5.38 13.02 3.05
C LEU A 435 4.50 11.77 3.06
N PRO A 436 4.70 10.85 2.11
CA PRO A 436 4.04 9.56 2.14
C PRO A 436 4.35 8.78 3.44
N PRO A 437 3.42 7.94 3.94
CA PRO A 437 3.64 7.14 5.13
C PRO A 437 4.74 6.09 4.95
N ASP A 438 5.39 5.73 6.06
CA ASP A 438 6.45 4.72 6.10
C ASP A 438 5.99 3.40 5.45
N ALA A 439 6.90 2.77 4.69
CA ALA A 439 6.74 1.44 4.11
C ALA A 439 5.54 1.19 3.17
N GLU A 440 4.80 2.22 2.75
CA GLU A 440 3.72 2.09 1.73
C GLU A 440 4.25 1.45 0.43
N LEU A 441 5.52 1.73 0.09
CA LEU A 441 6.21 1.18 -1.09
C LEU A 441 7.28 0.15 -0.76
N SER A 442 7.36 -0.34 0.48
CA SER A 442 8.25 -1.45 0.82
C SER A 442 8.09 -2.70 -0.07
N PRO A 443 6.91 -2.99 -0.67
CA PRO A 443 6.81 -4.09 -1.61
C PRO A 443 7.66 -3.91 -2.88
N LEU A 444 7.99 -2.68 -3.29
CA LEU A 444 8.89 -2.43 -4.44
C LEU A 444 10.28 -3.05 -4.23
N GLY A 445 10.80 -2.94 -3.01
CA GLY A 445 12.04 -3.63 -2.60
C GLY A 445 11.96 -5.11 -2.91
N ARG A 446 10.90 -5.76 -2.42
CA ARG A 446 10.72 -7.22 -2.50
C ARG A 446 10.42 -7.70 -3.91
N THR A 447 9.60 -6.96 -4.66
CA THR A 447 9.21 -7.30 -6.04
C THR A 447 10.42 -7.40 -6.97
N ILE A 448 11.39 -6.51 -6.80
CA ILE A 448 12.58 -6.47 -7.65
C ILE A 448 13.58 -7.60 -7.28
N HIS A 449 13.44 -8.21 -6.09
CA HIS A 449 14.37 -9.21 -5.56
C HIS A 449 14.03 -10.67 -5.86
N ALA A 450 12.84 -10.98 -6.37
CA ALA A 450 12.46 -12.38 -6.60
C ALA A 450 13.37 -13.02 -7.66
N PRO A 451 14.27 -13.98 -7.31
CA PRO A 451 14.96 -14.77 -8.31
C PRO A 451 13.92 -15.65 -9.01
N CYS A 452 13.89 -15.62 -10.35
CA CYS A 452 13.03 -16.50 -11.15
C CYS A 452 13.36 -17.98 -10.94
#